data_AF-A0A2P8K7J8-F1
#
_entry.id   AF-A0A2P8K7J8-F1
#
_cell.length_a   1.000
_cell.length_b   1.000
_cell.length_c   1.000
_cell.angle_alpha   90.00
_cell.angle_beta   90.00
_cell.angle_gamma   90.00
#
_symmetry.space_group_name_H-M   'P 1'
#
loop_
_entity.id
_entity.type
_entity.pdbx_description
1 polymer ?
#
loop_
_entity_poly.entity_id
_entity_poly.type
_entity_poly.pdbx_seq_one_letter_code
_entity_poly.pdbx_strand_id
1 'polypeptide(L)'
;MTIEASTVSATTKQDAGVLGSCVQRKFVPAPIWTEAMLAALQRGVRGGKWYSLIDKVYRLETLELGWIQVAKNAGAAGVDRMSVERFAQGRHHYLAELAQALRDGSYRPLPVRRVYIPKGKKQRPLGIPAVKDRVVQAALKLVIEPIFEHEFEPRSYGFRQGLGCKDALREVDRHLKAGYFWVVDPDLQSYFDTIPHDPLLTKVGARIGDGHVLELIQGFLKQDIMEDLKRWTPISGSPQGAVISPLLANAYLHELDVAMREAGLVMVRYADDAVVLCRSREEAQAALARLRAWVSANGLTLHPDKTHIGDCREKGQGFEFLGYRFEAGRRLVRAKSLMALRDKVRARTPRNHGGSIESVIASLNPTLKGWYAYFKQAHRYTFSSVDGFVRRRLRAMLRKQKHRPGQGRCLRELSGFLCSRPVD
;
A
#
# COMPACT_ATOMS: atom_id res chain seq x y z
N MET A 1 -8.93 63.68 -3.39
CA MET A 1 -7.72 63.03 -2.84
C MET A 1 -7.73 61.57 -3.27
N THR A 2 -7.05 61.32 -4.37
CA THR A 2 -6.83 60.02 -4.99
C THR A 2 -5.80 59.28 -4.14
N ILE A 3 -6.09 58.04 -3.72
CA ILE A 3 -5.07 57.14 -3.17
C ILE A 3 -5.03 55.89 -4.06
N GLU A 4 -3.82 55.63 -4.53
CA GLU A 4 -3.45 54.75 -5.63
C GLU A 4 -3.64 53.26 -5.30
N ALA A 5 -4.07 52.52 -6.32
CA ALA A 5 -4.04 51.06 -6.33
C ALA A 5 -2.60 50.58 -6.55
N SER A 6 -2.01 49.94 -5.54
CA SER A 6 -0.71 49.28 -5.66
C SER A 6 -0.85 48.02 -6.51
N THR A 7 -0.23 48.04 -7.68
CA THR A 7 -0.08 46.97 -8.66
C THR A 7 0.75 45.82 -8.10
N VAL A 8 0.09 44.69 -7.79
CA VAL A 8 0.80 43.42 -7.55
C VAL A 8 1.18 42.84 -8.91
N SER A 9 2.50 42.74 -9.13
CA SER A 9 3.17 42.26 -10.34
C SER A 9 2.54 40.99 -10.93
N ALA A 10 2.25 41.06 -12.24
CA ALA A 10 1.68 39.97 -13.05
C ALA A 10 2.62 38.76 -13.22
N THR A 11 3.89 38.88 -12.82
CA THR A 11 4.91 37.83 -13.02
C THR A 11 4.84 36.71 -11.97
N THR A 12 4.26 36.95 -10.79
CA THR A 12 4.20 35.92 -9.72
C THR A 12 3.00 34.96 -9.86
N LYS A 13 2.02 35.27 -10.74
CA LYS A 13 0.87 34.38 -11.01
C LYS A 13 1.14 33.31 -12.08
N GLN A 14 2.13 33.51 -12.96
CA GLN A 14 2.46 32.52 -13.99
C GLN A 14 3.36 31.41 -13.46
N ASP A 15 4.31 31.70 -12.56
CA ASP A 15 5.26 30.68 -12.07
C ASP A 15 4.65 29.69 -11.05
N ALA A 16 3.63 30.10 -10.29
CA ALA A 16 2.88 29.20 -9.42
C ALA A 16 2.00 28.20 -10.20
N GLY A 17 1.53 28.58 -11.40
CA GLY A 17 0.73 27.72 -12.27
C GLY A 17 1.54 26.65 -13.00
N VAL A 18 2.81 26.95 -13.32
CA VAL A 18 3.70 26.03 -14.05
C VAL A 18 4.34 24.98 -13.13
N LEU A 19 4.64 25.33 -11.87
CA LEU A 19 5.11 24.36 -10.88
C LEU A 19 4.00 23.42 -10.36
N GLY A 20 2.75 23.90 -10.31
CA GLY A 20 1.59 23.07 -9.96
C GLY A 20 1.18 22.06 -11.05
N SER A 21 1.32 22.41 -12.33
CA SER A 21 0.93 21.54 -13.45
C SER A 21 1.88 20.35 -13.65
N CYS A 22 3.18 20.54 -13.39
CA CYS A 22 4.19 19.47 -13.51
C CYS A 22 4.07 18.40 -12.42
N VAL A 23 3.66 18.78 -11.19
CA VAL A 23 3.41 17.81 -10.12
C VAL A 23 2.14 17.01 -10.41
N GLN A 24 1.09 17.63 -10.95
CA GLN A 24 -0.16 16.94 -11.30
C GLN A 24 -0.02 15.93 -12.45
N ARG A 25 0.78 16.23 -13.48
CA ARG A 25 1.03 15.31 -14.60
C ARG A 25 1.78 14.03 -14.19
N LYS A 26 2.44 13.99 -13.02
CA LYS A 26 3.01 12.74 -12.47
C LYS A 26 1.93 11.76 -11.99
N PHE A 27 0.74 12.24 -11.65
CA PHE A 27 -0.32 11.45 -11.02
C PHE A 27 -1.46 11.10 -11.98
N VAL A 28 -1.56 11.83 -13.10
CA VAL A 28 -2.71 11.71 -14.00
C VAL A 28 -2.22 11.57 -15.44
N PRO A 29 -2.54 10.47 -16.13
CA PRO A 29 -2.20 10.35 -17.54
C PRO A 29 -2.90 11.46 -18.33
N ALA A 30 -2.11 12.24 -19.06
CA ALA A 30 -2.58 13.31 -19.94
C ALA A 30 -3.75 12.92 -20.88
N PRO A 31 -3.87 11.69 -21.43
CA PRO A 31 -5.02 11.35 -22.28
C PRO A 31 -6.36 11.27 -21.53
N ILE A 32 -6.36 11.17 -20.20
CA ILE A 32 -7.58 10.96 -19.40
C ILE A 32 -8.14 12.28 -18.88
N TRP A 33 -7.26 13.17 -18.39
CA TRP A 33 -7.65 14.43 -17.77
C TRP A 33 -7.11 15.62 -18.57
N THR A 34 -8.04 16.46 -19.04
CA THR A 34 -7.68 17.69 -19.75
C THR A 34 -7.22 18.78 -18.78
N GLU A 35 -6.50 19.78 -19.28
CA GLU A 35 -6.06 20.93 -18.46
C GLU A 35 -7.24 21.63 -17.75
N ALA A 36 -8.41 21.71 -18.42
CA ALA A 36 -9.62 22.25 -17.81
C ALA A 36 -10.09 21.40 -16.62
N MET A 37 -10.04 20.07 -16.72
CA MET A 37 -10.42 19.18 -15.63
C MET A 37 -9.40 19.23 -14.49
N LEU A 38 -8.11 19.32 -14.78
CA LEU A 38 -7.06 19.49 -13.76
C LEU A 38 -7.23 20.81 -13.00
N ALA A 39 -7.59 21.88 -13.71
CA ALA A 39 -7.85 23.16 -13.10
C ALA A 39 -9.18 23.18 -12.31
N ALA A 40 -10.17 22.36 -12.70
CA ALA A 40 -11.41 22.15 -11.93
C ALA A 40 -11.16 21.30 -10.68
N LEU A 41 -10.22 20.35 -10.73
CA LEU A 41 -9.74 19.59 -9.58
C LEU A 41 -9.26 20.50 -8.45
N GLN A 42 -8.51 21.56 -8.79
CA GLN A 42 -8.00 22.53 -7.81
C GLN A 42 -9.06 23.52 -7.31
N ARG A 43 -9.91 24.00 -8.21
CA ARG A 43 -10.91 25.04 -7.90
C ARG A 43 -12.19 24.47 -7.27
N GLY A 44 -12.36 23.16 -7.34
CA GLY A 44 -13.62 22.48 -7.05
C GLY A 44 -14.57 22.50 -8.25
N VAL A 45 -15.43 21.49 -8.29
CA VAL A 45 -16.51 21.38 -9.27
C VAL A 45 -17.82 21.91 -8.70
N ARG A 46 -18.70 22.44 -9.56
CA ARG A 46 -20.01 22.96 -9.15
C ARG A 46 -20.81 21.84 -8.49
N GLY A 47 -21.26 22.06 -7.25
CA GLY A 47 -21.99 21.06 -6.46
C GLY A 47 -21.12 19.96 -5.83
N GLY A 48 -19.78 20.04 -5.94
CA GLY A 48 -18.85 19.11 -5.28
C GLY A 48 -18.84 17.69 -5.84
N LYS A 49 -19.52 17.43 -6.96
CA LYS A 49 -19.63 16.11 -7.58
C LYS A 49 -19.15 16.12 -9.03
N TRP A 50 -18.43 15.06 -9.38
CA TRP A 50 -17.97 14.76 -10.73
C TRP A 50 -18.99 13.91 -11.47
N TYR A 51 -19.40 14.39 -12.65
CA TYR A 51 -20.32 13.71 -13.55
C TYR A 51 -19.59 13.36 -14.86
N SER A 52 -20.18 12.48 -15.66
CA SER A 52 -19.66 12.12 -16.99
C SER A 52 -18.19 11.70 -16.91
N LEU A 53 -17.94 10.65 -16.14
CA LEU A 53 -16.64 10.00 -15.96
C LEU A 53 -16.56 8.68 -16.73
N ILE A 54 -17.70 7.99 -16.95
CA ILE A 54 -17.72 6.70 -17.66
C ILE A 54 -17.13 6.80 -19.07
N ASP A 55 -17.32 7.94 -19.75
CA ASP A 55 -16.75 8.21 -21.06
C ASP A 55 -15.23 8.23 -21.10
N LYS A 56 -14.59 8.44 -19.94
CA LYS A 56 -13.13 8.39 -19.80
C LYS A 56 -12.65 7.00 -19.48
N VAL A 57 -13.49 6.17 -18.87
CA VAL A 57 -13.17 4.77 -18.54
C VAL A 57 -13.16 3.93 -19.81
N TYR A 58 -14.17 4.05 -20.68
CA TYR A 58 -14.30 3.21 -21.88
C TYR A 58 -13.44 3.64 -23.06
N ARG A 59 -12.71 4.77 -22.97
CA ARG A 59 -11.77 5.18 -24.02
C ARG A 59 -10.70 4.11 -24.22
N LEU A 60 -10.41 3.80 -25.48
CA LEU A 60 -9.41 2.80 -25.82
C LEU A 60 -8.04 3.14 -25.23
N GLU A 61 -7.66 4.41 -25.24
CA GLU A 61 -6.41 4.90 -24.67
C GLU A 61 -6.35 4.65 -23.14
N THR A 62 -7.46 4.88 -22.43
CA THR A 62 -7.54 4.60 -20.98
C THR A 62 -7.45 3.10 -20.70
N LEU A 63 -8.15 2.29 -21.50
CA LEU A 63 -8.11 0.83 -21.36
C LEU A 63 -6.72 0.25 -21.68
N GLU A 64 -6.03 0.79 -22.68
CA GLU A 64 -4.63 0.43 -22.99
C GLU A 64 -3.69 0.78 -21.83
N LEU A 65 -3.86 1.94 -21.19
CA LEU A 65 -3.10 2.28 -19.98
C LEU A 65 -3.39 1.32 -18.82
N GLY A 66 -4.67 0.94 -18.63
CA GLY A 66 -5.06 -0.09 -17.67
C GLY A 66 -4.41 -1.45 -17.97
N TRP A 67 -4.39 -1.84 -19.25
CA TRP A 67 -3.74 -3.05 -19.74
C TRP A 67 -2.24 -3.06 -19.44
N ILE A 68 -1.52 -1.98 -19.72
CA ILE A 68 -0.08 -1.87 -19.43
C ILE A 68 0.21 -2.12 -17.94
N GLN A 69 -0.61 -1.60 -17.03
CA GLN A 69 -0.47 -1.86 -15.59
C GLN A 69 -0.71 -3.32 -15.23
N VAL A 70 -1.72 -3.96 -15.82
CA VAL A 70 -2.05 -5.38 -15.58
C VAL A 70 -0.95 -6.29 -16.13
N ALA A 71 -0.48 -6.03 -17.34
CA ALA A 71 0.57 -6.79 -18.01
C ALA A 71 1.88 -6.77 -17.21
N LYS A 72 2.27 -5.60 -16.69
CA LYS A 72 3.47 -5.44 -15.86
C LYS A 72 3.45 -6.30 -14.59
N ASN A 73 2.27 -6.54 -14.01
CA ASN A 73 2.12 -7.32 -12.79
C ASN A 73 2.20 -8.83 -13.03
N ALA A 74 2.08 -9.30 -14.28
CA ALA A 74 2.14 -10.73 -14.66
C ALA A 74 1.29 -11.65 -13.76
N GLY A 75 0.14 -11.17 -13.30
CA GLY A 75 -0.67 -11.89 -12.32
C GLY A 75 -1.44 -13.06 -12.94
N ALA A 76 -1.62 -14.13 -12.18
CA ALA A 76 -2.26 -15.37 -12.62
C ALA A 76 -3.66 -15.18 -13.24
N ALA A 77 -4.08 -16.16 -14.04
CA ALA A 77 -5.40 -16.17 -14.67
C ALA A 77 -6.55 -16.24 -13.65
N GLY A 78 -7.68 -15.65 -14.04
CA GLY A 78 -8.94 -15.69 -13.29
C GLY A 78 -9.71 -16.98 -13.54
N VAL A 79 -11.03 -16.94 -13.34
CA VAL A 79 -11.93 -18.10 -13.54
C VAL A 79 -12.04 -18.53 -15.00
N ASP A 80 -11.88 -17.60 -15.92
CA ASP A 80 -11.90 -17.81 -17.38
C ASP A 80 -10.63 -18.49 -17.92
N ARG A 81 -9.62 -18.71 -17.06
CA ARG A 81 -8.31 -19.25 -17.40
C ARG A 81 -7.59 -18.46 -18.52
N MET A 82 -8.01 -17.23 -18.77
CA MET A 82 -7.33 -16.33 -19.71
C MET A 82 -6.04 -15.83 -19.06
N SER A 83 -4.90 -16.17 -19.63
CA SER A 83 -3.60 -15.68 -19.17
C SER A 83 -3.31 -14.28 -19.70
N VAL A 84 -2.36 -13.58 -19.08
CA VAL A 84 -1.92 -12.26 -19.54
C VAL A 84 -1.30 -12.39 -20.94
N GLU A 85 -0.52 -13.44 -21.19
CA GLU A 85 0.13 -13.69 -22.48
C GLU A 85 -0.90 -13.91 -23.59
N ARG A 86 -1.96 -14.68 -23.32
CA ARG A 86 -3.03 -14.91 -24.29
C ARG A 86 -3.86 -13.66 -24.54
N PHE A 87 -4.17 -12.89 -23.49
CA PHE A 87 -4.85 -11.61 -23.63
C PHE A 87 -4.01 -10.64 -24.48
N ALA A 88 -2.69 -10.64 -24.31
CA ALA A 88 -1.77 -9.78 -25.06
C ALA A 88 -1.82 -10.05 -26.58
N GLN A 89 -1.96 -11.32 -26.98
CA GLN A 89 -2.04 -11.72 -28.40
C GLN A 89 -3.28 -11.15 -29.10
N GLY A 90 -4.41 -11.04 -28.38
CA GLY A 90 -5.68 -10.52 -28.89
C GLY A 90 -6.03 -9.13 -28.37
N ARG A 91 -5.09 -8.38 -27.78
CA ARG A 91 -5.39 -7.22 -26.93
C ARG A 91 -6.29 -6.18 -27.61
N HIS A 92 -6.03 -5.85 -28.86
CA HIS A 92 -6.77 -4.80 -29.56
C HIS A 92 -8.25 -5.16 -29.72
N HIS A 93 -8.54 -6.43 -30.01
CA HIS A 93 -9.90 -6.93 -30.10
C HIS A 93 -10.59 -6.94 -28.74
N TYR A 94 -9.94 -7.49 -27.71
CA TYR A 94 -10.52 -7.54 -26.35
C TYR A 94 -10.75 -6.15 -25.75
N LEU A 95 -9.85 -5.19 -25.98
CA LEU A 95 -10.01 -3.83 -25.50
C LEU A 95 -11.14 -3.10 -26.24
N ALA A 96 -11.31 -3.33 -27.54
CA ALA A 96 -12.44 -2.80 -28.30
C ALA A 96 -13.78 -3.39 -27.85
N GLU A 97 -13.83 -4.70 -27.58
CA GLU A 97 -15.01 -5.36 -27.01
C GLU A 97 -15.36 -4.77 -25.64
N LEU A 98 -14.37 -4.59 -24.76
CA LEU A 98 -14.56 -3.96 -23.46
C LEU A 98 -15.03 -2.51 -23.55
N ALA A 99 -14.45 -1.73 -24.46
CA ALA A 99 -14.86 -0.34 -24.70
C ALA A 99 -16.35 -0.27 -25.10
N GLN A 100 -16.77 -1.13 -26.02
CA GLN A 100 -18.16 -1.19 -26.46
C GLN A 100 -19.09 -1.62 -25.31
N ALA A 101 -18.74 -2.70 -24.60
CA ALA A 101 -19.55 -3.23 -23.50
C ALA A 101 -19.68 -2.25 -22.31
N LEU A 102 -18.66 -1.43 -22.07
CA LEU A 102 -18.73 -0.37 -21.05
C LEU A 102 -19.56 0.82 -21.53
N ARG A 103 -19.53 1.13 -22.83
CA ARG A 103 -20.27 2.25 -23.43
C ARG A 103 -21.77 2.00 -23.48
N ASP A 104 -22.19 0.77 -23.77
CA ASP A 104 -23.60 0.38 -23.82
C ASP A 104 -24.15 -0.17 -22.48
N GLY A 105 -23.30 -0.27 -21.45
CA GLY A 105 -23.69 -0.74 -20.12
C GLY A 105 -23.92 -2.26 -20.02
N SER A 106 -23.57 -3.04 -21.06
CA SER A 106 -23.70 -4.50 -21.07
C SER A 106 -22.58 -5.22 -20.31
N TYR A 107 -21.49 -4.54 -19.97
CA TYR A 107 -20.36 -5.13 -19.24
C TYR A 107 -20.80 -5.69 -17.88
N ARG A 108 -20.48 -6.96 -17.62
CA ARG A 108 -20.66 -7.62 -16.33
C ARG A 108 -19.35 -8.26 -15.87
N PRO A 109 -18.86 -7.94 -14.66
CA PRO A 109 -17.65 -8.55 -14.13
C PRO A 109 -17.82 -10.07 -13.96
N LEU A 110 -16.75 -10.84 -14.18
CA LEU A 110 -16.78 -12.28 -13.94
C LEU A 110 -16.62 -12.59 -12.45
N PRO A 111 -17.00 -13.80 -11.99
CA PRO A 111 -16.66 -14.25 -10.65
C PRO A 111 -15.14 -14.23 -10.39
N VAL A 112 -14.75 -13.88 -9.18
CA VAL A 112 -13.37 -13.80 -8.73
C VAL A 112 -12.90 -15.18 -8.27
N ARG A 113 -11.73 -15.64 -8.75
CA ARG A 113 -11.17 -16.95 -8.38
C ARG A 113 -10.51 -16.88 -7.01
N ARG A 114 -10.89 -17.74 -6.07
CA ARG A 114 -10.29 -17.84 -4.73
C ARG A 114 -8.98 -18.61 -4.77
N VAL A 115 -7.93 -18.07 -4.13
CA VAL A 115 -6.63 -18.74 -3.95
C VAL A 115 -6.12 -18.50 -2.54
N TYR A 116 -5.58 -19.53 -1.89
CA TYR A 116 -5.01 -19.40 -0.56
C TYR A 116 -3.50 -19.20 -0.62
N ILE A 117 -3.04 -18.10 -0.01
CA ILE A 117 -1.61 -17.83 0.16
C ILE A 117 -1.23 -18.12 1.62
N PRO A 118 -0.18 -18.92 1.88
CA PRO A 118 0.30 -19.17 3.24
C PRO A 118 0.71 -17.87 3.96
N LYS A 119 0.14 -17.61 5.14
CA LYS A 119 0.50 -16.49 6.02
C LYS A 119 0.80 -17.00 7.43
N GLY A 120 1.97 -17.62 7.60
CA GLY A 120 2.36 -18.28 8.85
C GLY A 120 1.53 -19.54 9.08
N LYS A 121 0.82 -19.64 10.22
CA LYS A 121 -0.08 -20.77 10.53
C LYS A 121 -1.49 -20.64 9.91
N LYS A 122 -1.84 -19.47 9.39
CA LYS A 122 -3.14 -19.20 8.76
C LYS A 122 -2.97 -19.05 7.25
N GLN A 123 -4.04 -19.31 6.50
CA GLN A 123 -4.09 -19.01 5.08
C GLN A 123 -4.75 -17.65 4.87
N ARG A 124 -4.17 -16.81 4.01
CA ARG A 124 -4.81 -15.58 3.55
C ARG A 124 -5.50 -15.87 2.23
N PRO A 125 -6.83 -15.79 2.18
CA PRO A 125 -7.49 -15.94 0.91
C PRO A 125 -7.28 -14.69 0.04
N LEU A 126 -7.00 -14.90 -1.23
CA LEU A 126 -6.87 -13.88 -2.25
C LEU A 126 -7.93 -14.13 -3.33
N GLY A 127 -8.55 -13.06 -3.80
CA GLY A 127 -9.40 -13.07 -4.99
C GLY A 127 -8.59 -12.65 -6.21
N ILE A 128 -8.57 -13.49 -7.24
CA ILE A 128 -7.91 -13.19 -8.52
C ILE A 128 -9.01 -12.96 -9.57
N PRO A 129 -9.30 -11.69 -9.94
CA PRO A 129 -10.25 -11.39 -11.00
C PRO A 129 -9.72 -11.80 -12.38
N ALA A 130 -10.62 -11.91 -13.35
CA ALA A 130 -10.26 -12.12 -14.75
C ALA A 130 -9.33 -11.01 -15.26
N VAL A 131 -8.53 -11.29 -16.30
CA VAL A 131 -7.63 -10.27 -16.88
C VAL A 131 -8.44 -9.05 -17.35
N LYS A 132 -9.54 -9.28 -18.06
CA LYS A 132 -10.43 -8.21 -18.52
C LYS A 132 -10.95 -7.33 -17.38
N ASP A 133 -11.37 -7.95 -16.27
CA ASP A 133 -11.89 -7.21 -15.10
C ASP A 133 -10.79 -6.40 -14.43
N ARG A 134 -9.56 -6.93 -14.36
CA ARG A 134 -8.40 -6.17 -13.87
C ARG A 134 -8.08 -4.96 -14.76
N VAL A 135 -8.22 -5.09 -16.08
CA VAL A 135 -8.03 -3.97 -17.02
C VAL A 135 -9.08 -2.89 -16.78
N VAL A 136 -10.36 -3.27 -16.68
CA VAL A 136 -11.44 -2.30 -16.40
C VAL A 136 -11.27 -1.66 -15.03
N GLN A 137 -10.91 -2.43 -13.99
CA GLN A 137 -10.62 -1.87 -12.66
C GLN A 137 -9.43 -0.90 -12.69
N ALA A 138 -8.37 -1.20 -13.45
CA ALA A 138 -7.21 -0.32 -13.59
C ALA A 138 -7.57 0.97 -14.35
N ALA A 139 -8.32 0.86 -15.44
CA ALA A 139 -8.83 2.01 -16.20
C ALA A 139 -9.74 2.89 -15.33
N LEU A 140 -10.69 2.29 -14.61
CA LEU A 140 -11.56 2.98 -13.68
C LEU A 140 -10.75 3.69 -12.59
N LYS A 141 -9.79 2.98 -11.98
CA LYS A 141 -8.89 3.55 -10.97
C LYS A 141 -8.16 4.79 -11.52
N LEU A 142 -7.59 4.73 -12.72
CA LEU A 142 -6.91 5.88 -13.35
C LEU A 142 -7.82 7.10 -13.53
N VAL A 143 -9.12 6.88 -13.76
CA VAL A 143 -10.10 7.97 -13.90
C VAL A 143 -10.45 8.57 -12.54
N ILE A 144 -10.72 7.75 -11.51
CA ILE A 144 -11.27 8.24 -10.24
C ILE A 144 -10.21 8.57 -9.17
N GLU A 145 -9.03 7.97 -9.23
CA GLU A 145 -7.94 8.18 -8.24
C GLU A 145 -7.59 9.67 -8.07
N PRO A 146 -7.48 10.50 -9.13
CA PRO A 146 -7.14 11.91 -8.98
C PRO A 146 -8.17 12.72 -8.17
N ILE A 147 -9.45 12.35 -8.24
CA ILE A 147 -10.53 13.00 -7.50
C ILE A 147 -10.33 12.81 -5.99
N PHE A 148 -10.06 11.58 -5.56
CA PHE A 148 -9.85 11.26 -4.15
C PHE A 148 -8.47 11.68 -3.65
N GLU A 149 -7.43 11.55 -4.49
CA GLU A 149 -6.05 11.88 -4.12
C GLU A 149 -5.88 13.35 -3.77
N HIS A 150 -6.64 14.25 -4.41
CA HIS A 150 -6.64 15.67 -4.09
C HIS A 150 -7.22 15.99 -2.71
N GLU A 151 -8.12 15.16 -2.20
CA GLU A 151 -8.78 15.35 -0.90
C GLU A 151 -8.07 14.61 0.23
N PHE A 152 -7.38 13.51 -0.07
CA PHE A 152 -6.77 12.66 0.95
C PHE A 152 -5.84 13.41 1.89
N GLU A 153 -6.03 13.16 3.18
CA GLU A 153 -5.23 13.74 4.26
C GLU A 153 -3.73 13.52 4.02
N PRO A 154 -2.88 14.55 4.12
CA PRO A 154 -1.43 14.44 3.87
C PRO A 154 -0.71 13.36 4.71
N ARG A 155 -1.24 13.03 5.90
CA ARG A 155 -0.69 12.00 6.80
C ARG A 155 -1.20 10.58 6.53
N SER A 156 -1.95 10.38 5.44
CA SER A 156 -2.30 9.07 4.91
C SER A 156 -1.35 8.70 3.77
N TYR A 157 -0.62 7.60 3.88
CA TYR A 157 0.46 7.24 2.95
C TYR A 157 0.22 5.95 2.16
N GLY A 158 -0.63 5.05 2.67
CA GLY A 158 -0.77 3.71 2.11
C GLY A 158 -1.41 3.72 0.73
N PHE A 159 -0.87 2.95 -0.21
CA PHE A 159 -1.40 2.75 -1.57
C PHE A 159 -1.57 4.01 -2.43
N ARG A 160 -0.92 5.12 -2.05
CA ARG A 160 -0.91 6.37 -2.81
C ARG A 160 0.35 6.45 -3.66
N GLN A 161 0.21 7.00 -4.86
CA GLN A 161 1.33 7.15 -5.78
C GLN A 161 2.40 8.07 -5.18
N GLY A 162 3.68 7.76 -5.41
CA GLY A 162 4.80 8.60 -4.94
C GLY A 162 5.04 8.62 -3.43
N LEU A 163 4.15 8.02 -2.63
CA LEU A 163 4.27 7.88 -1.18
C LEU A 163 4.59 6.43 -0.81
N GLY A 164 5.51 6.24 0.12
CA GLY A 164 5.91 4.91 0.58
C GLY A 164 6.01 4.79 2.09
N CYS A 165 6.27 3.57 2.58
CA CYS A 165 6.40 3.28 4.01
C CYS A 165 7.42 4.20 4.70
N LYS A 166 8.48 4.60 4.00
CA LYS A 166 9.54 5.46 4.55
C LYS A 166 9.09 6.89 4.80
N ASP A 167 8.09 7.38 4.08
CA ASP A 167 7.53 8.72 4.29
C ASP A 167 6.69 8.74 5.57
N ALA A 168 5.82 7.74 5.75
CA ALA A 168 5.07 7.54 6.99
C ALA A 168 5.99 7.40 8.21
N LEU A 169 7.05 6.60 8.09
CA LEU A 169 8.03 6.41 9.17
C LEU A 169 8.78 7.71 9.50
N ARG A 170 9.08 8.55 8.51
CA ARG A 170 9.70 9.87 8.72
C ARG A 170 8.77 10.82 9.46
N GLU A 171 7.47 10.78 9.15
CA GLU A 171 6.46 11.58 9.84
C GLU A 171 6.32 11.18 11.30
N VAL A 172 6.29 9.87 11.59
CA VAL A 172 6.33 9.35 12.96
C VAL A 172 7.60 9.83 13.69
N ASP A 173 8.77 9.64 13.10
CA ASP A 173 10.05 10.08 13.69
C ASP A 173 10.06 11.59 14.01
N ARG A 174 9.47 12.42 13.13
CA ARG A 174 9.35 13.87 13.33
C ARG A 174 8.53 14.21 14.55
N HIS A 175 7.39 13.55 14.74
CA HIS A 175 6.50 13.79 15.88
C HIS A 175 7.03 13.22 17.19
N LEU A 176 7.68 12.05 17.18
CA LEU A 176 8.38 11.52 18.36
C LEU A 176 9.45 12.50 18.86
N LYS A 177 10.23 13.10 17.95
CA LYS A 177 11.22 14.15 18.30
C LYS A 177 10.59 15.44 18.82
N ALA A 178 9.35 15.73 18.43
CA ALA A 178 8.59 16.88 18.90
C ALA A 178 7.89 16.64 20.27
N GLY A 179 8.12 15.49 20.92
CA GLY A 179 7.62 15.21 22.26
C GLY A 179 6.33 14.37 22.33
N TYR A 180 5.88 13.81 21.21
CA TYR A 180 4.69 12.95 21.17
C TYR A 180 5.07 11.51 21.54
N PHE A 181 5.31 11.24 22.82
CA PHE A 181 5.84 9.94 23.26
C PHE A 181 4.78 8.87 23.52
N TRP A 182 3.52 9.26 23.72
CA TRP A 182 2.41 8.34 23.92
C TRP A 182 1.80 7.97 22.58
N VAL A 183 1.65 6.67 22.31
CA VAL A 183 1.15 6.18 21.02
C VAL A 183 -0.01 5.23 21.21
N VAL A 184 -1.06 5.45 20.43
CA VAL A 184 -2.16 4.50 20.22
C VAL A 184 -1.88 3.74 18.93
N ASP A 185 -1.84 2.42 19.00
CA ASP A 185 -1.64 1.51 17.87
C ASP A 185 -2.96 0.76 17.59
N PRO A 186 -3.91 1.35 16.84
CA PRO A 186 -5.16 0.70 16.47
C PRO A 186 -4.97 -0.40 15.40
N ASP A 187 -5.41 -1.63 15.68
CA ASP A 187 -5.50 -2.72 14.69
C ASP A 187 -6.98 -2.94 14.30
N LEU A 188 -7.31 -2.66 13.03
CA LEU A 188 -8.64 -2.95 12.47
C LEU A 188 -8.78 -4.45 12.16
N GLN A 189 -9.85 -5.07 12.67
CA GLN A 189 -10.06 -6.50 12.48
C GLN A 189 -10.50 -6.82 11.05
N SER A 190 -9.68 -7.59 10.32
CA SER A 190 -10.01 -8.07 8.96
C SER A 190 -10.57 -6.96 8.06
N TYR A 191 -9.94 -5.77 8.09
CA TYR A 191 -10.50 -4.54 7.54
C TYR A 191 -11.05 -4.70 6.11
N PHE A 192 -10.24 -5.20 5.17
CA PHE A 192 -10.68 -5.38 3.79
C PHE A 192 -11.88 -6.32 3.64
N ASP A 193 -12.11 -7.25 4.55
CA ASP A 193 -13.19 -8.22 4.48
C ASP A 193 -14.48 -7.73 5.17
N THR A 194 -14.40 -6.62 5.93
CA THR A 194 -15.51 -6.11 6.78
C THR A 194 -16.08 -4.77 6.31
N ILE A 195 -15.51 -4.13 5.28
CA ILE A 195 -16.01 -2.85 4.78
C ILE A 195 -17.47 -3.00 4.29
N PRO A 196 -18.42 -2.27 4.85
CA PRO A 196 -19.81 -2.34 4.42
C PRO A 196 -19.98 -1.64 3.05
N HIS A 197 -20.65 -2.31 2.10
CA HIS A 197 -20.76 -1.83 0.71
C HIS A 197 -21.58 -0.55 0.59
N ASP A 198 -22.74 -0.47 1.22
CA ASP A 198 -23.64 0.68 1.05
C ASP A 198 -23.06 1.99 1.62
N PRO A 199 -22.46 2.01 2.83
CA PRO A 199 -21.75 3.19 3.32
C PRO A 199 -20.55 3.54 2.44
N LEU A 200 -19.80 2.55 1.92
CA LEU A 200 -18.70 2.81 1.00
C LEU A 200 -19.19 3.49 -0.29
N LEU A 201 -20.24 2.96 -0.92
CA LEU A 201 -20.83 3.54 -2.13
C LEU A 201 -21.40 4.93 -1.88
N THR A 202 -21.96 5.18 -0.69
CA THR A 202 -22.45 6.50 -0.30
C THR A 202 -21.31 7.52 -0.22
N LYS A 203 -20.17 7.14 0.40
CA LYS A 203 -18.98 7.99 0.48
C LYS A 203 -18.39 8.27 -0.91
N VAL A 204 -18.29 7.26 -1.77
CA VAL A 204 -17.86 7.43 -3.17
C VAL A 204 -18.84 8.33 -3.93
N GLY A 205 -20.15 8.11 -3.75
CA GLY A 205 -21.24 8.88 -4.35
C GLY A 205 -21.35 10.33 -3.85
N ALA A 206 -20.67 10.67 -2.76
CA ALA A 206 -20.52 12.05 -2.29
C ALA A 206 -19.61 12.87 -3.20
N ARG A 207 -18.71 12.24 -3.97
CA ARG A 207 -17.79 12.89 -4.92
C ARG A 207 -18.05 12.53 -6.37
N ILE A 208 -18.58 11.35 -6.63
CA ILE A 208 -18.90 10.88 -7.98
C ILE A 208 -20.41 10.82 -8.13
N GLY A 209 -20.95 11.64 -9.03
CA GLY A 209 -22.37 11.65 -9.40
C GLY A 209 -22.69 10.85 -10.67
N ASP A 210 -21.70 10.22 -11.30
CA ASP A 210 -21.89 9.37 -12.48
C ASP A 210 -22.46 7.99 -12.08
N GLY A 211 -23.71 7.72 -12.44
CA GLY A 211 -24.42 6.49 -12.12
C GLY A 211 -23.75 5.23 -12.68
N HIS A 212 -23.27 5.27 -13.93
CA HIS A 212 -22.63 4.11 -14.55
C HIS A 212 -21.30 3.76 -13.85
N VAL A 213 -20.55 4.77 -13.40
CA VAL A 213 -19.33 4.53 -12.61
C VAL A 213 -19.68 3.91 -11.25
N LEU A 214 -20.71 4.40 -10.57
CA LEU A 214 -21.15 3.84 -9.29
C LEU A 214 -21.65 2.40 -9.43
N GLU A 215 -22.42 2.11 -10.47
CA GLU A 215 -22.87 0.76 -10.82
C GLU A 215 -21.70 -0.17 -11.11
N LEU A 216 -20.68 0.31 -11.82
CA LEU A 216 -19.47 -0.45 -12.11
C LEU A 216 -18.69 -0.78 -10.82
N ILE A 217 -18.53 0.19 -9.91
CA ILE A 217 -17.91 -0.03 -8.59
C ILE A 217 -18.73 -1.03 -7.77
N GLN A 218 -20.05 -0.86 -7.74
CA GLN A 218 -20.95 -1.78 -7.06
C GLN A 218 -20.86 -3.20 -7.63
N GLY A 219 -20.79 -3.32 -8.96
CA GLY A 219 -20.60 -4.58 -9.67
C GLY A 219 -19.29 -5.27 -9.27
N PHE A 220 -18.20 -4.52 -9.06
CA PHE A 220 -16.94 -5.06 -8.56
C PHE A 220 -16.98 -5.48 -7.07
N LEU A 221 -17.70 -4.75 -6.23
CA LEU A 221 -17.84 -5.09 -4.81
C LEU A 221 -18.71 -6.33 -4.59
N LYS A 222 -19.76 -6.48 -5.40
CA LYS A 222 -20.71 -7.60 -5.36
C LYS A 222 -20.34 -8.75 -6.30
N GLN A 223 -19.08 -8.84 -6.74
CA GLN A 223 -18.63 -9.96 -7.56
C GLN A 223 -18.71 -11.27 -6.78
N ASP A 224 -19.28 -12.29 -7.42
CA ASP A 224 -19.26 -13.63 -6.86
C ASP A 224 -17.82 -14.14 -6.70
N ILE A 225 -17.57 -14.89 -5.64
CA ILE A 225 -16.32 -15.59 -5.42
C ILE A 225 -16.53 -17.05 -5.81
N MET A 226 -15.61 -17.58 -6.62
CA MET A 226 -15.57 -18.98 -7.02
C MET A 226 -14.41 -19.70 -6.35
N GLU A 227 -14.71 -20.74 -5.59
CA GLU A 227 -13.75 -21.67 -4.99
C GLU A 227 -14.15 -23.09 -5.38
N ASP A 228 -13.33 -23.71 -6.23
CA ASP A 228 -13.62 -25.00 -6.86
C ASP A 228 -14.98 -25.01 -7.59
N LEU A 229 -15.99 -25.69 -7.02
CA LEU A 229 -17.36 -25.77 -7.53
C LEU A 229 -18.36 -24.91 -6.74
N LYS A 230 -17.90 -24.20 -5.71
CA LYS A 230 -18.75 -23.36 -4.86
C LYS A 230 -18.68 -21.90 -5.31
N ARG A 231 -19.86 -21.30 -5.48
CA ARG A 231 -20.06 -19.89 -5.84
C ARG A 231 -20.86 -19.21 -4.74
N TRP A 232 -20.39 -18.07 -4.25
CA TRP A 232 -21.15 -17.23 -3.32
C TRP A 232 -20.87 -15.76 -3.53
N THR A 233 -21.84 -14.91 -3.19
CA THR A 233 -21.71 -13.45 -3.26
C THR A 233 -21.24 -12.91 -1.90
N PRO A 234 -20.18 -12.08 -1.85
CA PRO A 234 -19.77 -11.44 -0.60
C PRO A 234 -20.82 -10.38 -0.18
N ILE A 235 -21.23 -10.44 1.09
CA ILE A 235 -22.18 -9.48 1.70
C ILE A 235 -21.45 -8.20 2.15
N SER A 236 -20.15 -8.29 2.41
CA SER A 236 -19.29 -7.17 2.81
C SER A 236 -17.84 -7.42 2.38
N GLY A 237 -17.02 -6.37 2.49
CA GLY A 237 -15.61 -6.38 2.15
C GLY A 237 -15.35 -6.09 0.68
N SER A 238 -14.10 -5.78 0.37
CA SER A 238 -13.60 -5.59 -0.99
C SER A 238 -12.69 -6.77 -1.35
N PRO A 239 -12.81 -7.35 -2.57
CA PRO A 239 -12.00 -8.49 -2.96
C PRO A 239 -10.50 -8.24 -2.77
N GLN A 240 -9.86 -8.97 -1.85
CA GLN A 240 -8.42 -8.84 -1.62
C GLN A 240 -7.68 -9.27 -2.88
N GLY A 241 -7.03 -8.32 -3.57
CA GLY A 241 -6.33 -8.55 -4.84
C GLY A 241 -6.92 -7.82 -6.05
N ALA A 242 -8.11 -7.22 -5.91
CA ALA A 242 -8.65 -6.33 -6.93
C ALA A 242 -7.87 -4.99 -6.98
N VAL A 243 -7.76 -4.42 -8.17
CA VAL A 243 -6.88 -3.27 -8.45
C VAL A 243 -7.40 -2.00 -7.79
N ILE A 244 -8.72 -1.86 -7.73
CA ILE A 244 -9.41 -0.67 -7.21
C ILE A 244 -9.59 -0.70 -5.68
N SER A 245 -9.51 -1.87 -5.06
CA SER A 245 -9.76 -2.08 -3.63
C SER A 245 -8.94 -1.18 -2.69
N PRO A 246 -7.63 -0.96 -2.93
CA PRO A 246 -6.85 -0.08 -2.07
C PRO A 246 -7.33 1.38 -2.09
N LEU A 247 -7.80 1.87 -3.23
CA LEU A 247 -8.34 3.22 -3.35
C LEU A 247 -9.65 3.36 -2.59
N LEU A 248 -10.57 2.40 -2.76
CA LEU A 248 -11.85 2.39 -2.06
C LEU A 248 -11.69 2.28 -0.54
N ALA A 249 -10.75 1.46 -0.09
CA ALA A 249 -10.35 1.39 1.32
C ALA A 249 -9.89 2.75 1.86
N ASN A 250 -9.01 3.44 1.12
CA ASN A 250 -8.57 4.77 1.53
C ASN A 250 -9.69 5.81 1.51
N ALA A 251 -10.56 5.79 0.51
CA ALA A 251 -11.76 6.64 0.44
C ALA A 251 -12.66 6.45 1.66
N TYR A 252 -12.81 5.20 2.11
CA TYR A 252 -13.61 4.88 3.29
C TYR A 252 -13.03 5.44 4.59
N LEU A 253 -11.72 5.27 4.80
CA LEU A 253 -11.02 5.72 6.01
C LEU A 253 -10.65 7.21 5.99
N HIS A 254 -10.83 7.90 4.86
CA HIS A 254 -10.46 9.30 4.76
C HIS A 254 -11.21 10.19 5.76
N GLU A 255 -12.50 9.95 5.97
CA GLU A 255 -13.28 10.70 6.96
C GLU A 255 -12.79 10.49 8.40
N LEU A 256 -12.22 9.32 8.71
CA LEU A 256 -11.54 9.09 10.00
C LEU A 256 -10.30 9.97 10.10
N ASP A 257 -9.50 10.06 9.03
CA ASP A 257 -8.31 10.92 8.99
C ASP A 257 -8.68 12.39 9.25
N VAL A 258 -9.74 12.87 8.58
CA VAL A 258 -10.28 14.22 8.77
C VAL A 258 -10.78 14.44 10.20
N ALA A 259 -11.58 13.51 10.74
CA ALA A 259 -12.12 13.62 12.09
C ALA A 259 -11.03 13.63 13.17
N MET A 260 -9.90 12.94 12.95
CA MET A 260 -8.74 12.97 13.84
C MET A 260 -7.96 14.28 13.73
N ARG A 261 -7.75 14.80 12.50
CA ARG A 261 -7.14 16.12 12.30
C ARG A 261 -7.94 17.22 12.98
N GLU A 262 -9.26 17.22 12.81
CA GLU A 262 -10.16 18.21 13.43
C GLU A 262 -10.20 18.11 14.95
N ALA A 263 -9.91 16.93 15.50
CA ALA A 263 -9.71 16.73 16.93
C ALA A 263 -8.35 17.26 17.45
N GLY A 264 -7.49 17.78 16.56
CA GLY A 264 -6.11 18.17 16.89
C GLY A 264 -5.15 16.99 17.07
N LEU A 265 -5.58 15.76 16.75
CA LEU A 265 -4.79 14.55 16.94
C LEU A 265 -3.84 14.32 15.76
N VAL A 266 -2.66 13.79 16.06
CA VAL A 266 -1.67 13.44 15.05
C VAL A 266 -1.81 11.96 14.72
N MET A 267 -2.63 11.64 13.73
CA MET A 267 -2.71 10.28 13.19
C MET A 267 -1.85 10.15 11.94
N VAL A 268 -1.02 9.10 11.89
CA VAL A 268 -0.25 8.69 10.72
C VAL A 268 -0.76 7.34 10.27
N ARG A 269 -1.24 7.24 9.03
CA ARG A 269 -1.89 6.03 8.51
C ARG A 269 -1.17 5.49 7.28
N TYR A 270 -1.01 4.18 7.23
CA TYR A 270 -0.56 3.42 6.08
C TYR A 270 -1.57 2.30 5.79
N ALA A 271 -2.55 2.59 4.94
CA ALA A 271 -3.67 1.71 4.64
C ALA A 271 -4.51 1.40 5.89
N ASP A 272 -4.50 0.14 6.36
CA ASP A 272 -5.18 -0.35 7.56
C ASP A 272 -4.33 -0.21 8.83
N ASP A 273 -3.02 -0.05 8.70
CA ASP A 273 -2.07 0.15 9.80
C ASP A 273 -2.00 1.65 10.13
N ALA A 274 -2.34 2.06 11.35
CA ALA A 274 -2.33 3.47 11.75
C ALA A 274 -1.75 3.63 13.14
N VAL A 275 -1.16 4.80 13.43
CA VAL A 275 -0.69 5.17 14.76
C VAL A 275 -1.16 6.58 15.10
N VAL A 276 -1.65 6.78 16.31
CA VAL A 276 -2.00 8.11 16.83
C VAL A 276 -0.96 8.53 17.85
N LEU A 277 -0.27 9.63 17.57
CA LEU A 277 0.83 10.17 18.37
C LEU A 277 0.28 11.26 19.28
N CYS A 278 0.50 11.11 20.59
CA CYS A 278 -0.03 11.94 21.68
C CYS A 278 1.11 12.38 22.62
N ARG A 279 0.91 13.48 23.34
CA ARG A 279 1.87 14.01 24.32
C ARG A 279 1.68 13.42 25.71
N SER A 280 0.44 13.08 26.07
CA SER A 280 0.11 12.50 27.38
C SER A 280 -0.69 11.21 27.26
N ARG A 281 -0.77 10.47 28.38
CA ARG A 281 -1.54 9.23 28.46
C ARG A 281 -3.04 9.50 28.34
N GLU A 282 -3.50 10.58 28.94
CA GLU A 282 -4.90 11.02 28.95
C GLU A 282 -5.35 11.36 27.52
N GLU A 283 -4.49 12.09 26.77
CA GLU A 283 -4.71 12.36 25.35
C GLU A 283 -4.79 11.07 24.53
N ALA A 284 -3.90 10.10 24.77
CA ALA A 284 -3.93 8.80 24.10
C ALA A 284 -5.20 7.99 24.43
N GLN A 285 -5.68 8.04 25.67
CA GLN A 285 -6.93 7.39 26.07
C GLN A 285 -8.15 8.06 25.41
N ALA A 286 -8.19 9.40 25.37
CA ALA A 286 -9.23 10.15 24.69
C ALA A 286 -9.23 9.88 23.17
N ALA A 287 -8.05 9.83 22.55
CA ALA A 287 -7.87 9.47 21.15
C ALA A 287 -8.39 8.07 20.84
N LEU A 288 -8.05 7.08 21.68
CA LEU A 288 -8.53 5.70 21.53
C LEU A 288 -10.06 5.62 21.68
N ALA A 289 -10.65 6.33 22.64
CA ALA A 289 -12.10 6.37 22.81
C ALA A 289 -12.80 6.96 21.58
N ARG A 290 -12.27 8.07 21.04
CA ARG A 290 -12.79 8.71 19.81
C ARG A 290 -12.67 7.80 18.60
N LEU A 291 -11.53 7.11 18.45
CA LEU A 291 -11.28 6.18 17.37
C LEU A 291 -12.25 4.99 17.44
N ARG A 292 -12.46 4.42 18.64
CA ARG A 292 -13.46 3.38 18.88
C ARG A 292 -14.87 3.83 18.50
N ALA A 293 -15.29 5.01 18.96
CA ALA A 293 -16.61 5.55 18.65
C ALA A 293 -16.82 5.73 17.15
N TRP A 294 -15.84 6.28 16.42
CA TRP A 294 -15.92 6.46 14.98
C TRP A 294 -15.97 5.12 14.24
N VAL A 295 -15.11 4.18 14.60
CA VAL A 295 -15.01 2.84 13.99
C VAL A 295 -16.32 2.08 14.16
N SER A 296 -16.89 2.07 15.37
CA SER A 296 -18.19 1.43 15.64
C SER A 296 -19.34 2.11 14.90
N ALA A 297 -19.37 3.45 14.85
CA ALA A 297 -20.42 4.19 14.14
C ALA A 297 -20.40 3.94 12.62
N ASN A 298 -19.25 3.58 12.05
CA ASN A 298 -19.11 3.25 10.64
C ASN A 298 -19.25 1.73 10.36
N GLY A 299 -19.53 0.89 11.36
CA GLY A 299 -19.70 -0.55 11.16
C GLY A 299 -18.39 -1.32 10.98
N LEU A 300 -17.29 -0.78 11.52
CA LEU A 300 -16.00 -1.45 11.62
C LEU A 300 -15.73 -1.88 13.08
N THR A 301 -14.74 -2.75 13.27
CA THR A 301 -14.38 -3.28 14.60
C THR A 301 -12.87 -3.20 14.84
N LEU A 302 -12.46 -2.66 15.99
CA LEU A 302 -11.07 -2.73 16.45
C LEU A 302 -10.79 -4.06 17.14
N HIS A 303 -9.59 -4.58 16.98
CA HIS A 303 -9.14 -5.76 17.70
C HIS A 303 -8.80 -5.38 19.15
N PRO A 304 -9.54 -5.89 20.16
CA PRO A 304 -9.33 -5.49 21.56
C PRO A 304 -7.93 -5.85 22.07
N ASP A 305 -7.44 -7.04 21.74
CA ASP A 305 -6.17 -7.56 22.26
C ASP A 305 -4.91 -6.99 21.59
N LYS A 306 -5.07 -6.38 20.42
CA LYS A 306 -3.93 -5.83 19.66
C LYS A 306 -3.86 -4.32 19.71
N THR A 307 -4.97 -3.67 20.06
CA THR A 307 -4.98 -2.23 20.20
C THR A 307 -4.34 -1.88 21.54
N HIS A 308 -3.17 -1.24 21.52
CA HIS A 308 -2.47 -0.86 22.74
C HIS A 308 -2.14 0.63 22.80
N ILE A 309 -2.04 1.13 24.03
CA ILE A 309 -1.48 2.44 24.34
C ILE A 309 -0.13 2.21 25.00
N GLY A 310 0.91 2.91 24.57
CA GLY A 310 2.24 2.78 25.17
C GLY A 310 3.07 4.05 25.09
N ASP A 311 3.99 4.20 26.05
CA ASP A 311 5.02 5.25 26.04
C ASP A 311 6.29 4.74 25.36
N CYS A 312 6.66 5.33 24.22
CA CYS A 312 7.82 4.91 23.45
C CYS A 312 9.16 5.17 24.14
N ARG A 313 9.20 5.88 25.27
CA ARG A 313 10.40 6.11 26.09
C ARG A 313 10.69 4.92 27.00
N GLU A 314 9.66 4.15 27.36
CA GLU A 314 9.81 3.01 28.25
C GLU A 314 10.07 1.72 27.48
N LYS A 315 10.94 0.89 28.04
CA LYS A 315 11.20 -0.45 27.48
C LYS A 315 10.03 -1.36 27.86
N GLY A 316 9.47 -2.06 26.88
CA GLY A 316 8.27 -2.89 27.00
C GLY A 316 7.00 -2.20 26.49
N GLN A 317 6.96 -0.86 26.51
CA GLN A 317 5.78 -0.07 26.12
C GLN A 317 5.88 0.53 24.71
N GLY A 318 6.90 0.16 23.93
CA GLY A 318 7.02 0.59 22.54
C GLY A 318 5.94 0.03 21.62
N PHE A 319 5.80 0.62 20.43
CA PHE A 319 4.84 0.19 19.40
C PHE A 319 5.53 -0.32 18.14
N GLU A 320 4.80 -1.06 17.31
CA GLU A 320 5.32 -1.64 16.06
C GLU A 320 4.60 -1.03 14.87
N PHE A 321 5.32 -0.34 13.98
CA PHE A 321 4.72 0.28 12.80
C PHE A 321 5.56 -0.03 11.55
N LEU A 322 4.91 -0.51 10.47
CA LEU A 322 5.54 -0.83 9.17
C LEU A 322 6.82 -1.68 9.25
N GLY A 323 6.84 -2.62 10.21
CA GLY A 323 7.95 -3.57 10.41
C GLY A 323 9.10 -3.04 11.26
N TYR A 324 9.00 -1.82 11.77
CA TYR A 324 9.87 -1.25 12.79
C TYR A 324 9.22 -1.35 14.18
N ARG A 325 10.05 -1.31 15.23
CA ARG A 325 9.62 -1.16 16.62
C ARG A 325 10.24 0.10 17.19
N PHE A 326 9.43 0.96 17.78
CA PHE A 326 9.84 2.23 18.37
C PHE A 326 9.79 2.10 19.89
N GLU A 327 10.95 2.12 20.55
CA GLU A 327 11.06 1.78 21.96
C GLU A 327 12.34 2.37 22.58
N ALA A 328 12.25 2.85 23.81
CA ALA A 328 13.34 3.50 24.54
C ALA A 328 14.06 4.58 23.71
N GLY A 329 13.29 5.39 22.96
CA GLY A 329 13.82 6.43 22.06
C GLY A 329 14.62 5.90 20.87
N ARG A 330 14.54 4.60 20.57
CA ARG A 330 15.26 3.94 19.48
C ARG A 330 14.29 3.33 18.49
N ARG A 331 14.70 3.35 17.22
CA ARG A 331 14.03 2.67 16.13
C ARG A 331 14.74 1.35 15.83
N LEU A 332 14.07 0.24 16.11
CA LEU A 332 14.58 -1.12 15.95
C LEU A 332 13.83 -1.84 14.83
N VAL A 333 14.40 -2.93 14.32
CA VAL A 333 13.64 -3.83 13.43
C VAL A 333 12.77 -4.74 14.28
N ARG A 334 11.49 -4.88 13.88
CA ARG A 334 10.55 -5.81 14.51
C ARG A 334 11.14 -7.22 14.58
N ALA A 335 11.00 -7.90 15.73
CA ALA A 335 11.54 -9.24 15.94
C ALA A 335 11.07 -10.25 14.87
N LYS A 336 9.79 -10.19 14.51
CA LYS A 336 9.20 -11.01 13.44
C LYS A 336 9.87 -10.80 12.09
N SER A 337 10.19 -9.55 11.72
CA SER A 337 10.89 -9.22 10.48
C SER A 337 12.34 -9.73 10.48
N LEU A 338 13.01 -9.69 11.64
CA LEU A 338 14.35 -10.29 11.80
C LEU A 338 14.32 -11.82 11.68
N MET A 339 13.33 -12.47 12.29
CA MET A 339 13.15 -13.92 12.19
C MET A 339 12.88 -14.34 10.75
N ALA A 340 11.98 -13.64 10.05
CA ALA A 340 11.69 -13.91 8.64
C ALA A 340 12.93 -13.79 7.74
N LEU A 341 13.81 -12.82 7.99
CA LEU A 341 15.10 -12.75 7.29
C LEU A 341 15.98 -13.97 7.60
N ARG A 342 16.12 -14.30 8.89
CA ARG A 342 16.93 -15.46 9.32
C ARG A 342 16.42 -16.76 8.71
N ASP A 343 15.11 -16.94 8.58
CA ASP A 343 14.49 -18.11 7.97
C ASP A 343 14.75 -18.17 6.46
N LYS A 344 14.63 -17.04 5.75
CA LYS A 344 15.04 -16.95 4.33
C LYS A 344 16.51 -17.30 4.13
N VAL A 345 17.39 -16.79 4.99
CA VAL A 345 18.82 -17.12 4.95
C VAL A 345 19.04 -18.60 5.24
N ARG A 346 18.35 -19.20 6.22
CA ARG A 346 18.44 -20.64 6.52
C ARG A 346 18.01 -21.50 5.34
N ALA A 347 16.88 -21.17 4.70
CA ALA A 347 16.37 -21.87 3.52
C ALA A 347 17.36 -21.86 2.36
N ARG A 348 18.12 -20.77 2.18
CA ARG A 348 19.17 -20.66 1.14
C ARG A 348 20.56 -21.13 1.57
N THR A 349 20.74 -21.48 2.84
CA THR A 349 22.00 -22.00 3.38
C THR A 349 21.80 -23.35 4.08
N PRO A 350 21.20 -24.35 3.39
CA PRO A 350 21.11 -25.70 3.93
C PRO A 350 22.52 -26.29 4.02
N ARG A 351 22.72 -27.18 5.00
CA ARG A 351 24.04 -27.76 5.24
C ARG A 351 24.51 -28.71 4.13
N ASN A 352 23.56 -29.29 3.39
CA ASN A 352 23.79 -30.22 2.29
C ASN A 352 23.57 -29.54 0.93
N HIS A 353 23.87 -28.24 0.82
CA HIS A 353 23.71 -27.53 -0.43
C HIS A 353 24.73 -28.03 -1.47
N GLY A 354 24.26 -28.49 -2.63
CA GLY A 354 25.11 -29.03 -3.69
C GLY A 354 25.83 -27.98 -4.55
N GLY A 355 25.45 -26.71 -4.46
CA GLY A 355 26.07 -25.61 -5.21
C GLY A 355 27.33 -25.01 -4.54
N SER A 356 28.12 -24.28 -5.34
CA SER A 356 29.31 -23.55 -4.86
C SER A 356 28.94 -22.43 -3.87
N ILE A 357 29.92 -22.00 -3.06
CA ILE A 357 29.69 -20.93 -2.08
C ILE A 357 29.41 -19.58 -2.77
N GLU A 358 30.01 -19.34 -3.94
CA GLU A 358 29.83 -18.15 -4.76
C GLU A 358 28.39 -18.05 -5.27
N SER A 359 27.83 -19.17 -5.75
CA SER A 359 26.42 -19.23 -6.17
C SER A 359 25.46 -18.94 -5.01
N VAL A 360 25.76 -19.49 -3.82
CA VAL A 360 24.97 -19.20 -2.61
C VAL A 360 25.06 -17.72 -2.24
N ILE A 361 26.25 -17.13 -2.27
CA ILE A 361 26.44 -15.69 -2.00
C ILE A 361 25.67 -14.84 -3.03
N ALA A 362 25.77 -15.17 -4.32
CA ALA A 362 25.04 -14.49 -5.38
C ALA A 362 23.53 -14.55 -5.16
N SER A 363 23.00 -15.70 -4.69
CA SER A 363 21.58 -15.84 -4.35
C SER A 363 21.14 -15.07 -3.09
N LEU A 364 22.05 -14.86 -2.13
CA LEU A 364 21.76 -14.16 -0.87
C LEU A 364 21.83 -12.64 -1.03
N ASN A 365 22.79 -12.15 -1.81
CA ASN A 365 23.09 -10.72 -1.96
C ASN A 365 21.86 -9.85 -2.29
N PRO A 366 21.00 -10.19 -3.27
CA PRO A 366 19.81 -9.39 -3.58
C PRO A 366 18.85 -9.27 -2.39
N THR A 367 18.68 -10.35 -1.61
CA THR A 367 17.79 -10.33 -0.44
C THR A 367 18.37 -9.55 0.73
N LEU A 368 19.68 -9.66 0.98
CA LEU A 368 20.35 -8.86 2.01
C LEU A 368 20.37 -7.37 1.64
N LYS A 369 20.69 -7.03 0.38
CA LYS A 369 20.66 -5.66 -0.14
C LYS A 369 19.26 -5.05 -0.04
N GLY A 370 18.23 -5.77 -0.48
CA GLY A 370 16.84 -5.30 -0.38
C GLY A 370 16.38 -5.11 1.07
N TRP A 371 16.73 -6.06 1.96
CA TRP A 371 16.41 -5.94 3.38
C TRP A 371 17.13 -4.75 4.03
N TYR A 372 18.42 -4.55 3.75
CA TYR A 372 19.16 -3.39 4.24
C TYR A 372 18.58 -2.08 3.69
N ALA A 373 18.29 -2.00 2.39
CA ALA A 373 17.72 -0.81 1.77
C ALA A 373 16.39 -0.40 2.42
N TYR A 374 15.59 -1.36 2.88
CA TYR A 374 14.36 -1.11 3.63
C TYR A 374 14.65 -0.71 5.08
N PHE A 375 15.52 -1.45 5.79
CA PHE A 375 15.75 -1.33 7.23
C PHE A 375 16.88 -0.38 7.65
N LYS A 376 17.60 0.26 6.72
CA LYS A 376 18.82 1.08 6.98
C LYS A 376 18.67 2.18 8.04
N GLN A 377 17.44 2.60 8.35
CA GLN A 377 17.14 3.61 9.38
C GLN A 377 17.01 3.01 10.79
N ALA A 378 17.10 1.69 10.93
CA ALA A 378 17.12 1.03 12.23
C ALA A 378 18.45 1.23 12.96
N HIS A 379 18.43 1.01 14.27
CA HIS A 379 19.59 1.15 15.14
C HIS A 379 20.75 0.24 14.71
N ARG A 380 21.98 0.78 14.73
CA ARG A 380 23.21 0.13 14.19
C ARG A 380 23.45 -1.30 14.67
N TYR A 381 23.12 -1.62 15.92
CA TYR A 381 23.33 -2.94 16.52
C TYR A 381 22.46 -4.05 15.90
N THR A 382 21.39 -3.70 15.19
CA THR A 382 20.57 -4.70 14.50
C THR A 382 21.35 -5.36 13.37
N PHE A 383 22.17 -4.61 12.64
CA PHE A 383 22.90 -5.11 11.47
C PHE A 383 24.03 -6.06 11.86
N SER A 384 24.80 -5.73 12.90
CA SER A 384 25.93 -6.57 13.35
C SER A 384 25.48 -7.99 13.74
N SER A 385 24.32 -8.12 14.37
CA SER A 385 23.73 -9.42 14.73
C SER A 385 23.35 -10.26 13.50
N VAL A 386 22.73 -9.63 12.49
CA VAL A 386 22.36 -10.29 11.23
C VAL A 386 23.59 -10.72 10.46
N ASP A 387 24.57 -9.83 10.35
CA ASP A 387 25.85 -10.08 9.70
C ASP A 387 26.62 -11.24 10.32
N GLY A 388 26.73 -11.26 11.66
CA GLY A 388 27.35 -12.36 12.39
C GLY A 388 26.64 -13.69 12.13
N PHE A 389 25.30 -13.67 12.06
CA PHE A 389 24.49 -14.85 11.74
C PHE A 389 24.75 -15.37 10.33
N VAL A 390 24.74 -14.49 9.31
CA VAL A 390 25.00 -14.86 7.90
C VAL A 390 26.41 -15.43 7.76
N ARG A 391 27.44 -14.73 8.28
CA ARG A 391 28.83 -15.19 8.22
C ARG A 391 29.01 -16.55 8.91
N ARG A 392 28.35 -16.77 10.05
CA ARG A 392 28.39 -18.07 10.74
C ARG A 392 27.83 -19.20 9.88
N ARG A 393 26.76 -18.96 9.13
CA ARG A 393 26.17 -19.97 8.25
C ARG A 393 27.06 -20.27 7.04
N LEU A 394 27.61 -19.24 6.41
CA LEU A 394 28.55 -19.42 5.29
C LEU A 394 29.82 -20.17 5.72
N ARG A 395 30.38 -19.87 6.90
CA ARG A 395 31.50 -20.65 7.47
C ARG A 395 31.13 -22.12 7.69
N ALA A 396 29.95 -22.39 8.25
CA ALA A 396 29.51 -23.75 8.48
C ALA A 396 29.36 -24.55 7.17
N MET A 397 28.90 -23.91 6.09
CA MET A 397 28.84 -24.52 4.75
C MET A 397 30.23 -24.80 4.20
N LEU A 398 31.13 -23.82 4.24
CA LEU A 398 32.50 -23.96 3.75
C LEU A 398 33.26 -25.07 4.49
N ARG A 399 33.10 -25.16 5.82
CA ARG A 399 33.71 -26.21 6.63
C ARG A 399 33.19 -27.60 6.25
N LYS A 400 31.88 -27.73 5.98
CA LYS A 400 31.28 -28.99 5.52
C LYS A 400 31.78 -29.40 4.14
N GLN A 401 31.90 -28.47 3.20
CA GLN A 401 32.51 -28.72 1.88
C GLN A 401 33.97 -29.16 2.00
N LYS A 402 34.71 -28.62 2.99
CA LYS A 402 36.09 -29.02 3.30
C LYS A 402 36.19 -30.25 4.23
N HIS A 403 35.10 -30.97 4.47
CA HIS A 403 35.04 -32.14 5.37
C HIS A 403 35.54 -31.88 6.81
N ARG A 404 35.47 -30.64 7.30
CA ARG A 404 35.90 -30.25 8.66
C ARG A 404 34.72 -30.14 9.62
N PRO A 405 34.86 -30.57 10.89
CA PRO A 405 33.81 -30.43 11.89
C PRO A 405 33.63 -28.97 12.37
N GLY A 406 32.43 -28.69 12.91
CA GLY A 406 32.10 -27.42 13.57
C GLY A 406 31.68 -26.27 12.64
N GLN A 407 31.56 -25.06 13.23
CA GLN A 407 31.06 -23.85 12.55
C GLN A 407 32.14 -22.79 12.22
N GLY A 408 33.40 -23.03 12.61
CA GLY A 408 34.51 -22.08 12.42
C GLY A 408 34.38 -20.79 13.25
N ARG A 409 35.39 -20.45 14.06
CA ARG A 409 35.38 -19.26 14.94
C ARG A 409 36.12 -18.04 14.35
N CYS A 410 36.89 -18.20 13.27
CA CYS A 410 37.82 -17.17 12.78
C CYS A 410 37.33 -16.47 11.49
N LEU A 411 37.54 -15.14 11.40
CA LEU A 411 37.19 -14.31 10.23
C LEU A 411 38.04 -14.60 8.98
N ARG A 412 39.25 -15.14 9.16
CA ARG A 412 40.21 -15.44 8.06
C ARG A 412 39.75 -16.52 7.08
N GLU A 413 38.74 -17.33 7.43
CA GLU A 413 38.25 -18.39 6.52
C GLU A 413 37.33 -17.85 5.41
N LEU A 414 36.88 -16.59 5.49
CA LEU A 414 35.98 -15.94 4.53
C LEU A 414 36.61 -14.74 3.80
N SER A 415 37.81 -14.32 4.19
CA SER A 415 38.45 -13.08 3.72
C SER A 415 38.85 -13.10 2.24
N GLY A 416 38.90 -14.27 1.58
CA GLY A 416 39.11 -14.38 0.14
C GLY A 416 37.88 -14.02 -0.72
N PHE A 417 36.67 -13.93 -0.13
CA PHE A 417 35.43 -13.80 -0.90
C PHE A 417 34.51 -12.65 -0.48
N LEU A 418 34.70 -12.07 0.72
CA LEU A 418 33.80 -11.05 1.29
C LEU A 418 34.40 -9.64 1.42
N CYS A 419 35.57 -9.39 0.82
CA CYS A 419 36.16 -8.05 0.81
C CYS A 419 35.80 -7.28 -0.48
N SER A 420 34.60 -6.71 -0.49
CA SER A 420 34.32 -5.48 -1.23
C SER A 420 33.43 -4.64 -0.32
N ARG A 421 34.08 -3.93 0.60
CA ARG A 421 33.47 -2.77 1.26
C ARG A 421 33.15 -1.76 0.14
N PRO A 422 31.98 -1.12 0.12
CA PRO A 422 31.93 0.23 -0.39
C PRO A 422 32.69 1.08 0.62
N VAL A 423 33.88 1.51 0.21
CA VAL A 423 34.39 2.80 0.64
C VAL A 423 33.56 3.81 -0.15
N ASP A 424 33.06 4.82 0.57
CA ASP A 424 32.16 5.92 0.20
C ASP A 424 30.64 5.68 0.30
#